data_AF-A0AAN0M4X1-F1
#
_entry.id   AF-A0AAN0M4X1-F1
#
_cell.length_a   1.000
_cell.length_b   1.000
_cell.length_c   1.000
_cell.angle_alpha   90.00
_cell.angle_beta   90.00
_cell.angle_gamma   90.00
#
_symmetry.space_group_name_H-M   'P 1'
#
loop_
_entity.id
_entity.type
_entity.pdbx_description
1 polymer ?
#
loop_
_entity_poly.entity_id
_entity_poly.type
_entity_poly.pdbx_seq_one_letter_code
_entity_poly.pdbx_strand_id
1 'polypeptide(L)' 'MGRDWIIDVLADLRSFARDNDLPLLRAQLEEAELVAQVEIASHPAHDTRQHWSEPEAMFAMNTKAGPPRRS' A
#
# COMPACT_ATOMS: atom_id res chain seq x y z
N MET A 1 -14.13 9.60 1.24
CA MET A 1 -12.91 8.77 1.28
C MET A 1 -12.91 7.94 0.01
N GLY A 2 -12.24 8.46 -1.01
CA GLY A 2 -12.37 7.99 -2.40
C GLY A 2 -11.27 7.01 -2.79
N ARG A 3 -10.67 7.25 -3.95
CA ARG A 3 -9.49 6.53 -4.46
C ARG A 3 -8.20 6.79 -3.66
N ASP A 4 -8.29 7.52 -2.55
CA ASP A 4 -7.15 8.00 -1.76
C ASP A 4 -6.29 6.86 -1.17
N TRP A 5 -6.89 5.68 -0.93
CA TRP A 5 -6.18 4.50 -0.42
C TRP A 5 -5.00 4.06 -1.29
N ILE A 6 -5.04 4.35 -2.60
CA ILE A 6 -3.96 3.97 -3.51
C ILE A 6 -2.69 4.78 -3.24
N ILE A 7 -2.83 6.01 -2.74
CA ILE A 7 -1.68 6.87 -2.42
C ILE A 7 -0.90 6.27 -1.25
N ASP A 8 -1.60 5.81 -0.22
CA ASP A 8 -0.98 5.16 0.93
C ASP A 8 -0.25 3.87 0.50
N VAL A 9 -0.87 3.04 -0.35
CA VAL A 9 -0.24 1.80 -0.88
C VAL A 9 0.99 2.10 -1.74
N LEU A 10 0.94 3.13 -2.60
CA LEU A 10 2.08 3.52 -3.42
C LEU A 10 3.24 4.05 -2.55
N ALA A 11 2.95 4.77 -1.46
CA ALA A 11 3.95 5.23 -0.51
C ALA A 11 4.63 4.07 0.24
N ASP A 12 3.86 3.06 0.65
CA ASP A 12 4.38 1.84 1.28
C ASP A 12 5.30 1.07 0.32
N LEU A 13 4.87 0.86 -0.93
CA LEU A 13 5.66 0.18 -1.95
C LEU A 13 6.93 0.95 -2.29
N ARG A 14 6.89 2.28 -2.28
CA ARG A 14 8.06 3.14 -2.53
C ARG A 14 9.07 3.01 -1.40
N SER A 15 8.60 2.97 -0.16
CA SER A 15 9.45 2.73 1.01
C SER A 15 10.09 1.35 0.94
N PHE A 16 9.32 0.31 0.60
CA PHE A 16 9.85 -1.03 0.36
C PHE A 16 10.91 -1.04 -0.76
N ALA A 17 10.67 -0.38 -1.89
CA ALA A 17 11.62 -0.31 -2.99
C ALA A 17 12.92 0.40 -2.62
N ARG A 18 12.84 1.46 -1.79
CA ARG A 18 14.02 2.15 -1.24
C ARG A 18 14.80 1.22 -0.32
N ASP A 19 14.12 0.55 0.61
CA ASP A 19 14.76 -0.26 1.65
C ASP A 19 15.39 -1.55 1.09
N ASN A 20 15.02 -1.95 -0.13
CA ASN A 20 15.53 -3.14 -0.83
C ASN A 20 16.42 -2.81 -2.05
N ASP A 21 16.90 -1.57 -2.18
CA ASP A 21 17.77 -1.14 -3.28
C ASP A 21 17.19 -1.46 -4.68
N LEU A 22 15.89 -1.19 -4.87
CA LEU A 22 15.18 -1.37 -6.14
C LEU A 22 14.93 -0.01 -6.84
N PRO A 23 15.96 0.64 -7.41
CA PRO A 23 15.87 2.03 -7.87
C PRO A 23 14.91 2.22 -9.05
N LEU A 24 14.82 1.24 -9.96
CA LEU A 24 13.90 1.29 -11.10
C LEU A 24 12.44 1.21 -10.64
N LEU A 25 12.15 0.33 -9.69
CA LEU A 25 10.81 0.19 -9.12
C LEU A 25 10.41 1.46 -8.38
N ARG A 26 11.31 2.03 -7.56
CA ARG A 26 11.06 3.32 -6.89
C ARG A 26 10.70 4.43 -7.88
N ALA A 27 11.44 4.55 -8.99
CA ALA A 27 11.17 5.57 -10.00
C ALA A 27 9.80 5.38 -10.68
N GLN A 28 9.43 4.13 -10.99
CA GLN A 28 8.11 3.81 -11.54
C GLN A 28 6.98 4.12 -10.54
N LEU A 29 7.20 3.88 -9.26
CA LEU A 29 6.23 4.19 -8.20
C LEU A 29 6.05 5.70 -8.02
N GLU A 30 7.13 6.49 -8.14
CA GLU A 30 7.04 7.96 -8.12
C GLU A 30 6.21 8.51 -9.29
N GLU A 31 6.35 7.92 -10.49
CA GLU A 31 5.53 8.27 -11.65
C GLU A 31 4.05 7.86 -11.45
N ALA A 32 3.81 6.65 -10.93
CA ALA A 32 2.47 6.17 -10.64
C ALA A 32 1.76 7.02 -9.57
N GLU A 33 2.50 7.50 -8.56
CA GLU A 33 1.99 8.39 -7.51
C GLU A 33 1.50 9.71 -8.11
N LEU A 34 2.27 10.31 -9.04
CA LEU A 34 1.87 11.54 -9.74
C LEU A 34 0.58 11.34 -10.57
N VAL A 35 0.50 10.24 -11.33
CA VAL A 35 -0.69 9.93 -12.12
C VAL A 35 -1.91 9.73 -11.21
N ALA A 36 -1.76 8.99 -10.10
CA ALA A 36 -2.84 8.77 -9.15
C ALA A 36 -3.33 10.08 -8.52
N GLN A 37 -2.44 10.98 -8.12
CA GLN A 37 -2.81 12.29 -7.59
C GLN A 37 -3.61 13.12 -8.61
N VAL A 38 -3.17 13.15 -9.87
CA VAL A 38 -3.89 13.84 -10.96
C VAL A 38 -5.28 13.25 -11.18
N GLU A 39 -5.40 11.92 -11.20
CA GLU A 39 -6.68 11.23 -11.42
C GLU A 39 -7.69 11.40 -10.28
N ILE A 40 -7.20 11.44 -9.04
CA ILE A 40 -8.02 11.72 -7.85
C ILE A 40 -8.51 13.15 -7.88
N ALA A 41 -7.62 14.11 -8.16
CA ALA A 41 -7.97 15.53 -8.24
C ALA A 41 -8.95 15.83 -9.39
N SER A 42 -8.82 15.13 -10.52
CA SER A 42 -9.65 15.34 -11.72
C SER A 42 -11.04 14.71 -11.60
N HIS A 43 -11.20 13.70 -10.75
CA HIS A 43 -12.46 12.95 -10.61
C HIS A 43 -12.84 12.78 -9.13
N PRO A 44 -13.25 13.85 -8.42
CA PRO A 44 -13.56 13.78 -6.99
C PRO A 44 -14.80 12.92 -6.66
N ALA A 45 -15.65 12.62 -7.64
CA ALA A 45 -16.87 11.82 -7.46
C ALA A 45 -16.70 10.38 -7.96
N HIS A 46 -16.24 9.48 -7.10
CA HIS A 46 -16.51 8.04 -7.21
C HIS A 46 -16.43 7.39 -5.82
N ASP A 47 -17.50 7.56 -5.04
CA ASP A 47 -17.77 6.76 -3.84
C ASP A 47 -18.40 5.44 -4.30
N THR A 48 -17.64 4.36 -4.25
CA THR A 48 -18.23 3.02 -4.16
C THR A 48 -17.32 2.18 -3.28
N ARG A 49 -17.65 2.20 -1.98
CA ARG A 49 -17.41 1.13 -1.00
C ARG A 49 -16.63 -0.07 -1.54
N GLN A 50 -15.31 -0.03 -1.42
CA GLN A 50 -14.52 -1.22 -1.10
C GLN A 50 -13.66 -0.84 0.11
N HIS A 51 -14.29 -0.93 1.28
CA HIS A 51 -13.59 -1.08 2.55
C HIS A 51 -12.81 -2.39 2.48
N TRP A 52 -11.60 -2.32 1.92
CA TRP A 52 -10.57 -3.29 2.24
C TRP A 52 -10.28 -3.10 3.72
N SER A 53 -10.82 -4.00 4.54
CA SER A 53 -10.73 -3.91 5.99
C SER A 53 -9.26 -3.90 6.43
N GLU A 54 -8.86 -2.79 7.03
CA GLU A 54 -7.72 -2.55 7.92
C GLU A 54 -6.38 -3.28 7.61
N PRO A 55 -5.29 -2.56 7.30
CA PRO A 55 -3.95 -3.13 7.20
C PRO A 55 -3.45 -3.77 8.51
N GLU A 56 -3.98 -3.39 9.68
CA GLU A 56 -3.64 -4.06 10.96
C GLU A 56 -4.00 -5.56 10.97
N ALA A 57 -5.09 -5.96 10.31
CA ALA A 57 -5.55 -7.36 10.34
C ALA A 57 -4.67 -8.29 9.48
N MET A 58 -4.10 -7.79 8.37
CA MET A 58 -3.26 -8.60 7.48
C MET A 58 -1.80 -8.68 7.92
N PHE A 59 -1.24 -7.59 8.48
CA PHE A 59 0.11 -7.63 9.08
C PHE A 59 0.16 -8.49 10.35
N ALA A 60 -0.94 -8.63 11.09
CA ALA A 60 -1.00 -9.46 12.29
C ALA A 60 -0.99 -10.98 12.03
N MET A 61 -1.29 -11.44 10.80
CA MET A 61 -1.29 -12.88 10.46
C MET A 61 0.10 -13.46 10.17
N ASN A 62 1.16 -12.63 10.09
CA ASN A 62 2.50 -13.09 9.74
C ASN A 62 3.54 -13.06 10.89
N THR A 63 3.13 -12.81 12.14
CA THR A 63 4.10 -12.66 13.27
C THR A 63 3.89 -13.61 14.46
N LYS A 64 2.92 -14.53 14.41
CA LYS A 64 2.86 -15.60 15.43
C LYS A 64 3.88 -16.70 15.13
N ALA A 65 5.04 -16.53 15.74
CA ALA A 65 6.07 -17.53 15.98
C ALA A 65 5.49 -18.94 16.16
N GLY A 66 6.14 -19.91 15.51
CA GLY A 66 5.78 -21.33 15.56
C GLY A 66 5.69 -21.86 17.00
N PRO A 67 4.86 -22.89 17.24
CA PRO A 67 4.62 -23.41 18.58
C PRO A 67 5.94 -24.00 19.12
N PRO A 68 6.29 -23.77 20.40
CA PRO A 68 7.43 -24.44 21.00
C PRO A 68 7.13 -25.94 21.06
N ARG A 69 7.99 -26.74 20.41
CA ARG A 69 8.05 -28.17 20.67
C ARG A 69 8.42 -28.34 22.14
N ARG A 70 7.54 -28.96 22.92
CA ARG A 70 7.90 -29.46 24.25
C ARG A 70 7.40 -30.89 24.41
N SER A 71 8.38 -31.70 24.81
CA SER A 71 8.38 -33.14 25.09
C SER A 71 7.33 -33.60 26.08
#